data_AF-A0A067DEY2-F1
#
_entry.id   AF-A0A067DEY2-F1
#
_cell.length_a   1.000
_cell.length_b   1.000
_cell.length_c   1.000
_cell.angle_alpha   90.00
_cell.angle_beta   90.00
_cell.angle_gamma   90.00
#
_symmetry.space_group_name_H-M   'P 1'
#
loop_
_entity.id
_entity.type
_entity.pdbx_description
1 polymer ?
#
loop_
_entity_poly.entity_id
_entity_poly.type
_entity_poly.pdbx_seq_one_letter_code
_entity_poly.pdbx_strand_id
1 'polypeptide(L)'
;MHVVPVQLPLISTLSKIRLSVPPDLRPLDARQSILLAVQELESRFPQGLPKLNPVKDMKIEDPEVVDLVNQIEELEHKLFAHPLNKSQDENQIRCFQRKAEVNHEIQQLKSKMRDSQIQKFRDELKNRSRVLKKLGHINADGVVQLKGRAACLIDTGDELLVTELMFNGTFNDLDHHQVAALASCFIPVDKSSEQINLRMELAKPLQQLQESARKIAEVYKMSANWK
;
A
#
# COMPACT_ATOMS: atom_id res chain seq x y z
N MET A 1 40.00 28.70 11.85
CA MET A 1 39.60 27.33 12.19
C MET A 1 38.89 27.32 13.54
N HIS A 2 37.75 26.64 13.64
CA HIS A 2 36.96 26.52 14.87
C HIS A 2 36.85 25.04 15.26
N VAL A 3 36.79 24.76 16.57
CA VAL A 3 36.50 23.43 17.10
C VAL A 3 34.99 23.37 17.34
N VAL A 4 34.31 22.46 16.63
CA VAL A 4 32.85 22.34 16.66
C VAL A 4 32.48 20.95 17.14
N PRO A 5 31.63 20.80 18.17
CA PRO A 5 31.09 19.49 18.53
C PRO A 5 30.10 19.03 17.46
N VAL A 6 30.28 17.81 16.95
CA VAL A 6 29.43 17.22 15.91
C VAL A 6 28.88 15.87 16.38
N GLN A 7 27.63 15.58 16.02
CA GLN A 7 27.00 14.29 16.29
C GLN A 7 27.46 13.26 15.26
N LEU A 8 27.53 11.98 15.65
CA LEU A 8 27.96 10.88 14.77
C LEU A 8 27.21 10.78 13.43
N PRO A 9 25.88 11.01 13.34
CA PRO A 9 25.16 10.94 12.07
C PRO A 9 25.58 11.99 11.02
N LEU A 10 26.29 13.04 11.44
CA LEU A 10 26.80 14.07 10.55
C LEU A 10 28.16 13.70 9.93
N ILE A 11 28.78 12.61 10.38
CA ILE A 11 30.04 12.11 9.83
C ILE A 11 29.73 11.29 8.58
N SER A 12 30.09 11.82 7.40
CA SER A 12 29.85 11.14 6.13
C SER A 12 30.90 10.10 5.78
N THR A 13 32.18 10.37 6.07
CA THR A 13 33.32 9.52 5.70
C THR A 13 34.47 9.68 6.69
N LEU A 14 35.28 8.63 6.80
CA LEU A 14 36.54 8.64 7.54
C LEU A 14 37.70 8.45 6.57
N SER A 15 38.76 9.22 6.73
CA SER A 15 40.00 9.09 5.97
C SER A 15 40.95 8.08 6.63
N LYS A 16 41.80 7.42 5.84
CA LYS A 16 42.92 6.62 6.36
C LYS A 16 44.03 7.49 6.98
N ILE A 17 44.11 8.77 6.59
CA ILE A 17 45.17 9.67 7.00
C ILE A 17 44.79 10.36 8.31
N ARG A 18 45.75 10.42 9.23
CA ARG A 18 45.63 11.15 10.50
C ARG A 18 46.61 12.31 10.51
N LEU A 19 46.13 13.48 10.93
CA LEU A 19 46.98 14.63 11.22
C LEU A 19 47.49 14.55 12.65
N SER A 20 48.71 15.02 12.89
CA SER A 20 49.24 15.21 14.24
C SER A 20 48.57 16.43 14.86
N VAL A 21 47.77 16.21 15.90
CA VAL A 21 47.01 17.27 16.57
C VAL A 21 47.69 17.61 17.91
N PRO A 22 48.02 18.89 18.17
CA PRO A 22 48.53 19.33 19.47
C PRO A 22 47.53 19.03 20.61
N PRO A 23 48.02 18.80 21.84
CA PRO A 23 47.15 18.45 22.97
C PRO A 23 46.19 19.58 23.41
N ASP A 24 46.51 20.85 23.10
CA ASP A 24 45.66 22.00 23.41
C ASP A 24 45.34 22.82 22.15
N LEU A 25 44.05 22.96 21.86
CA LEU A 25 43.52 23.70 20.70
C LEU A 25 42.84 25.03 21.09
N ARG A 26 42.91 25.45 22.35
CA ARG A 26 42.43 26.78 22.77
C ARG A 26 43.23 27.92 22.14
N PRO A 27 44.58 27.85 22.04
CA PRO A 27 45.38 28.89 21.39
C PRO A 27 45.00 29.07 19.91
N LEU A 28 45.05 30.32 19.42
CA LEU A 28 44.78 30.64 18.02
C LEU A 28 45.85 30.03 17.09
N ASP A 29 47.12 30.11 17.48
CA ASP A 29 48.25 29.64 16.67
C ASP A 29 48.21 28.13 16.46
N ALA A 30 47.83 27.35 17.48
CA ALA A 30 47.63 25.91 17.37
C ALA A 30 46.53 25.55 16.36
N ARG A 31 45.41 26.31 16.36
CA ARG A 31 44.32 26.14 15.39
C ARG A 31 44.73 26.58 13.97
N GLN A 32 45.55 27.62 13.85
CA GLN A 32 46.07 28.06 12.55
C GLN A 32 47.05 27.03 11.96
N SER A 33 47.90 26.43 12.78
CA SER A 33 48.83 25.38 12.35
C SER A 33 48.10 24.16 11.76
N ILE A 34 47.02 23.68 12.41
CA ILE A 34 46.23 22.58 11.87
C ILE A 34 45.53 22.98 10.57
N LEU A 35 45.01 24.21 10.48
CA LEU A 35 44.38 24.69 9.25
C LEU A 35 45.33 24.62 8.06
N LEU A 36 46.57 25.07 8.24
CA LEU A 36 47.61 25.00 7.20
C LEU A 36 47.91 23.54 6.82
N ALA A 37 48.00 22.64 7.81
CA ALA A 37 48.21 21.21 7.55
C ALA A 37 47.04 20.57 6.78
N VAL A 38 45.80 20.95 7.07
CA VAL A 38 44.61 20.50 6.32
C VAL A 38 44.64 21.03 4.88
N GLN A 39 44.93 22.32 4.70
CA GLN A 39 45.03 22.93 3.37
C GLN A 39 46.14 22.30 2.51
N GLU A 40 47.28 21.99 3.14
CA GLU A 40 48.36 21.26 2.47
C GLU A 40 47.88 19.86 2.06
N LEU A 41 47.17 19.15 2.94
CA LEU A 41 46.61 17.83 2.64
C LEU A 41 45.63 17.89 1.45
N GLU A 42 44.74 18.89 1.43
CA GLU A 42 43.79 19.11 0.33
C GLU A 42 44.52 19.38 -0.99
N SER A 43 45.58 20.19 -0.98
CA SER A 43 46.37 20.47 -2.19
C SER A 43 47.11 19.23 -2.73
N ARG A 44 47.55 18.33 -1.84
CA ARG A 44 48.21 17.07 -2.21
C ARG A 44 47.24 16.03 -2.77
N PHE A 45 45.96 16.09 -2.41
CA PHE A 45 44.92 15.13 -2.80
C PHE A 45 43.75 15.82 -3.52
N PRO A 46 43.95 16.33 -4.75
CA PRO A 46 42.93 17.10 -5.48
C PRO A 46 41.69 16.28 -5.86
N GLN A 47 41.80 14.94 -5.90
CA GLN A 47 40.68 14.03 -6.16
C GLN A 47 39.96 13.57 -4.88
N GLY A 48 40.37 14.08 -3.71
CA GLY A 48 39.83 13.72 -2.41
C GLY A 48 40.73 12.79 -1.61
N LEU A 49 40.47 12.72 -0.30
CA LEU A 49 41.25 11.92 0.64
C LEU A 49 40.93 10.41 0.53
N PRO A 50 41.93 9.54 0.75
CA PRO A 50 41.70 8.10 0.73
C PRO A 50 40.76 7.69 1.87
N LYS A 51 39.61 7.15 1.52
CA LYS A 51 38.57 6.70 2.46
C LYS A 51 39.00 5.41 3.18
N LEU A 52 38.56 5.27 4.42
CA LEU A 52 38.69 4.07 5.24
C LEU A 52 37.68 3.02 4.75
N ASN A 53 38.15 1.82 4.44
CA ASN A 53 37.32 0.71 3.98
C ASN A 53 36.71 -0.02 5.19
N PRO A 54 35.37 -0.18 5.25
CA PRO A 54 34.68 -0.81 6.38
C PRO A 54 35.14 -2.26 6.64
N VAL A 55 35.44 -3.02 5.59
CA VAL A 55 35.82 -4.43 5.71
C VAL A 55 37.34 -4.56 5.92
N LYS A 56 38.13 -3.99 5.00
CA LYS A 56 39.59 -4.16 4.96
C LYS A 56 40.30 -3.42 6.10
N ASP A 57 39.85 -2.22 6.45
CA ASP A 57 40.52 -1.37 7.46
C ASP A 57 39.81 -1.38 8.82
N MET A 58 38.47 -1.31 8.84
CA MET A 58 37.70 -1.31 10.10
C MET A 58 37.39 -2.71 10.63
N LYS A 59 37.65 -3.76 9.84
CA LYS A 59 37.44 -5.18 10.20
C LYS A 59 35.99 -5.49 10.58
N ILE A 60 35.04 -4.93 9.84
CA ILE A 60 33.62 -5.27 9.97
C ILE A 60 33.38 -6.57 9.20
N GLU A 61 32.92 -7.60 9.91
CA GLU A 61 32.72 -8.96 9.39
C GLU A 61 31.24 -9.31 9.17
N ASP A 62 30.33 -8.35 9.39
CA ASP A 62 28.90 -8.55 9.17
C ASP A 62 28.61 -8.89 7.69
N PRO A 63 27.96 -10.02 7.38
CA PRO A 63 27.75 -10.46 6.00
C PRO A 63 26.99 -9.47 5.13
N GLU A 64 25.96 -8.82 5.67
CA GLU A 64 25.15 -7.85 4.92
C GLU A 64 25.98 -6.60 4.57
N VAL A 65 26.80 -6.13 5.52
CA VAL A 65 27.70 -5.00 5.29
C VAL A 65 28.78 -5.34 4.28
N VAL A 66 29.37 -6.54 4.37
CA VAL A 66 30.41 -6.99 3.43
C VAL A 66 29.86 -7.04 2.00
N ASP A 67 28.66 -7.59 1.82
CA ASP A 67 28.00 -7.66 0.51
C ASP A 67 27.69 -6.26 -0.05
N LEU A 68 27.17 -5.35 0.78
CA LEU A 68 26.90 -3.96 0.38
C LEU A 68 28.18 -3.22 -0.03
N VAL A 69 29.27 -3.38 0.71
CA VAL A 69 30.57 -2.76 0.36
C VAL A 69 31.08 -3.29 -0.97
N ASN A 70 30.98 -4.60 -1.21
CA ASN A 70 31.38 -5.20 -2.50
C ASN A 70 30.54 -4.67 -3.66
N GLN A 71 29.22 -4.52 -3.47
CA GLN A 71 28.33 -3.93 -4.48
C GLN A 71 28.69 -2.47 -4.79
N ILE A 72 29.02 -1.68 -3.76
CA ILE A 72 29.48 -0.29 -3.95
C ILE A 72 30.78 -0.26 -4.76
N GLU A 73 31.79 -1.07 -4.39
CA GLU A 73 33.06 -1.15 -5.12
C GLU A 73 32.83 -1.54 -6.60
N GLU A 74 31.94 -2.50 -6.87
CA GLU A 74 31.60 -2.92 -8.24
C GLU A 74 30.90 -1.81 -9.03
N LEU A 75 29.95 -1.10 -8.43
CA LEU A 75 29.23 0.00 -9.06
C LEU A 75 30.14 1.20 -9.33
N GLU A 76 31.02 1.55 -8.39
CA GLU A 76 32.03 2.59 -8.59
C GLU A 76 32.95 2.21 -9.75
N HIS A 77 33.43 0.96 -9.82
CA HIS A 77 34.27 0.51 -10.93
C HIS A 77 33.53 0.63 -12.28
N LYS A 78 32.26 0.20 -12.36
CA LYS A 78 31.43 0.34 -13.57
C LYS A 78 31.23 1.82 -13.94
N LEU A 79 31.00 2.69 -12.97
CA LEU A 79 30.86 4.13 -13.18
C LEU A 79 32.15 4.71 -13.77
N PHE A 80 33.31 4.44 -13.16
CA PHE A 80 34.59 4.98 -13.63
C PHE A 80 35.01 4.43 -15.00
N ALA A 81 34.67 3.17 -15.30
CA ALA A 81 34.92 2.55 -16.59
C ALA A 81 34.01 3.10 -17.70
N HIS A 82 32.85 3.66 -17.36
CA HIS A 82 31.86 4.10 -18.34
C HIS A 82 32.39 5.29 -19.18
N PRO A 83 32.22 5.28 -20.52
CA PRO A 83 32.70 6.37 -21.39
C PRO A 83 32.18 7.76 -20.99
N LEU A 84 30.92 7.84 -20.53
CA LEU A 84 30.32 9.11 -20.07
C LEU A 84 30.93 9.66 -18.78
N ASN A 85 31.62 8.84 -17.98
CA ASN A 85 32.35 9.37 -16.84
C ASN A 85 33.59 10.17 -17.28
N LYS A 86 34.09 9.91 -18.49
CA LYS A 86 35.22 10.65 -19.09
C LYS A 86 34.75 11.83 -19.94
N SER A 87 33.61 11.72 -20.62
CA SER A 87 33.02 12.82 -21.38
C SER A 87 32.05 13.61 -20.49
N GLN A 88 32.49 14.77 -20.00
CA GLN A 88 31.67 15.72 -19.22
C GLN A 88 30.62 16.45 -20.10
N ASP A 89 29.85 15.73 -20.91
CA ASP A 89 28.75 16.33 -21.67
C ASP A 89 27.52 16.51 -20.75
N GLU A 90 27.52 17.63 -20.03
CA GLU A 90 26.44 18.01 -19.12
C GLU A 90 25.08 18.12 -19.82
N ASN A 91 25.05 18.47 -21.10
CA ASN A 91 23.80 18.61 -21.85
C ASN A 91 23.15 17.25 -22.07
N GLN A 92 23.93 16.21 -22.41
CA GLN A 92 23.40 14.85 -22.55
C GLN A 92 22.83 14.31 -21.24
N ILE A 93 23.52 14.54 -20.11
CA ILE A 93 23.04 14.15 -18.78
C ILE A 93 21.71 14.84 -18.48
N ARG A 94 21.62 16.15 -18.74
CA ARG A 94 20.41 16.95 -18.53
C ARG A 94 19.24 16.45 -19.38
N CYS A 95 19.47 16.13 -20.65
CA CYS A 95 18.44 15.56 -21.53
C CYS A 95 17.93 14.21 -21.01
N PHE A 96 18.82 13.35 -20.52
CA PHE A 96 18.44 12.05 -19.98
C PHE A 96 17.68 12.16 -18.66
N GLN A 97 18.10 13.06 -17.77
CA GLN A 97 17.38 13.41 -16.55
C GLN A 97 15.96 13.90 -16.86
N ARG A 98 15.82 14.85 -17.81
CA ARG A 98 14.51 15.36 -18.21
C ARG A 98 13.62 14.26 -18.78
N LYS A 99 14.17 13.35 -19.58
CA LYS A 99 13.43 12.18 -20.09
C LYS A 99 12.96 11.27 -18.94
N ALA A 100 13.81 11.02 -17.94
CA ALA A 100 13.46 10.20 -16.79
C ALA A 100 12.34 10.84 -15.95
N GLU A 101 12.40 12.15 -15.69
CA GLU A 101 11.35 12.91 -15.01
C GLU A 101 10.01 12.81 -15.73
N VAL A 102 9.99 13.10 -17.03
CA VAL A 102 8.75 13.06 -17.84
C VAL A 102 8.20 11.64 -17.90
N ASN A 103 9.06 10.62 -18.00
CA ASN A 103 8.62 9.22 -17.92
C ASN A 103 8.00 8.88 -16.57
N HIS A 104 8.57 9.38 -15.48
CA HIS A 104 8.02 9.19 -14.14
C HIS A 104 6.64 9.86 -14.03
N GLU A 105 6.50 11.08 -14.50
CA GLU A 105 5.23 11.81 -14.53
C GLU A 105 4.17 11.07 -15.38
N ILE A 106 4.55 10.55 -16.55
CA ILE A 106 3.68 9.71 -17.39
C ILE A 106 3.18 8.49 -16.61
N GLN A 107 4.06 7.80 -15.87
CA GLN A 107 3.66 6.63 -15.09
C GLN A 107 2.72 7.00 -13.95
N GLN A 108 2.99 8.11 -13.25
CA GLN A 108 2.10 8.61 -12.20
C GLN A 108 0.72 8.97 -12.75
N LEU A 109 0.66 9.70 -13.87
CA LEU A 109 -0.60 10.07 -14.51
C LEU A 109 -1.37 8.85 -15.00
N LYS A 110 -0.69 7.86 -15.61
CA LYS A 110 -1.30 6.57 -15.99
C LYS A 110 -1.87 5.84 -14.78
N SER A 111 -1.19 5.85 -13.64
CA SER A 111 -1.73 5.24 -12.42
C SER A 111 -2.98 5.98 -11.96
N LYS A 112 -2.94 7.31 -11.86
CA LYS A 112 -4.09 8.13 -11.48
C LYS A 112 -5.30 7.92 -12.41
N MET A 113 -5.05 7.76 -13.71
CA MET A 113 -6.11 7.44 -14.68
C MET A 113 -6.73 6.06 -14.44
N ARG A 114 -5.91 5.04 -14.11
CA ARG A 114 -6.42 3.70 -13.75
C ARG A 114 -7.17 3.70 -12.42
N ASP A 115 -6.72 4.52 -11.48
CA ASP A 115 -7.34 4.68 -10.16
C ASP A 115 -8.61 5.54 -10.20
N SER A 116 -8.99 6.05 -11.37
CA SER A 116 -10.24 6.79 -11.57
C SER A 116 -11.43 5.99 -11.03
N GLN A 117 -12.16 6.62 -10.11
CA GLN A 117 -13.31 6.05 -9.42
C GLN A 117 -14.36 5.47 -10.39
N ILE A 118 -14.45 6.04 -11.60
CA ILE A 118 -15.41 5.63 -12.63
C ILE A 118 -15.25 4.16 -13.02
N GLN A 119 -14.03 3.65 -13.13
CA GLN A 119 -13.83 2.23 -13.50
C GLN A 119 -14.27 1.31 -12.39
N LYS A 120 -13.97 1.66 -11.13
CA LYS A 120 -14.41 0.90 -9.95
C LYS A 120 -15.94 0.86 -9.86
N PHE A 121 -16.61 2.00 -10.07
CA PHE A 121 -18.07 2.06 -10.12
C PHE A 121 -18.68 1.21 -11.24
N ARG A 122 -18.06 1.20 -12.43
CA ARG A 122 -18.52 0.37 -13.56
C ARG A 122 -18.37 -1.13 -13.27
N ASP A 123 -17.24 -1.53 -12.69
CA ASP A 123 -17.00 -2.92 -12.28
C ASP A 123 -18.03 -3.36 -11.23
N GLU A 124 -18.27 -2.52 -10.22
CA GLU A 124 -19.24 -2.77 -9.16
C GLU A 124 -20.68 -2.88 -9.70
N LEU A 125 -21.11 -1.93 -10.54
CA LEU A 125 -22.42 -1.94 -11.17
C LEU A 125 -22.63 -3.22 -12.01
N LYS A 126 -21.61 -3.63 -12.77
CA LYS A 126 -21.64 -4.87 -13.56
C LYS A 126 -21.79 -6.10 -12.67
N ASN A 127 -21.08 -6.15 -11.55
CA ASN A 127 -21.16 -7.25 -10.59
C ASN A 127 -22.53 -7.31 -9.91
N ARG A 128 -23.07 -6.17 -9.44
CA ARG A 128 -24.42 -6.09 -8.86
C ARG A 128 -25.50 -6.47 -9.87
N SER A 129 -25.40 -5.99 -11.12
CA SER A 129 -26.31 -6.38 -12.20
C SER A 129 -26.30 -7.89 -12.46
N ARG A 130 -25.13 -8.54 -12.40
CA ARG A 130 -25.01 -10.00 -12.53
C ARG A 130 -25.72 -10.75 -11.39
N VAL A 131 -25.61 -10.27 -10.15
CA VAL A 131 -26.33 -10.82 -9.00
C VAL A 131 -27.84 -10.70 -9.21
N LEU A 132 -28.34 -9.51 -9.57
CA LEU A 132 -29.75 -9.27 -9.83
C LEU A 132 -30.30 -10.14 -10.97
N LYS A 133 -29.51 -10.40 -12.01
CA LYS A 133 -29.86 -11.34 -13.10
C LYS A 133 -29.99 -12.77 -12.59
N LYS A 134 -29.02 -13.24 -11.80
CA LYS A 134 -29.01 -14.60 -11.25
C LYS A 134 -30.16 -14.86 -10.27
N LEU A 135 -30.52 -13.86 -9.47
CA LEU A 135 -31.66 -13.95 -8.54
C LEU A 135 -33.02 -13.72 -9.24
N GLY A 136 -33.02 -13.32 -10.52
CA GLY A 136 -34.24 -13.09 -11.29
C GLY A 136 -34.96 -11.78 -10.96
N HIS A 137 -34.27 -10.80 -10.38
CA HIS A 137 -34.81 -9.45 -10.17
C HIS A 137 -34.84 -8.64 -11.47
N ILE A 138 -33.90 -8.90 -12.38
CA ILE A 138 -33.86 -8.37 -13.74
C ILE A 138 -33.59 -9.49 -14.74
N ASN A 139 -34.03 -9.35 -16.00
CA ASN A 139 -33.73 -10.33 -17.06
C ASN A 139 -32.37 -10.07 -17.73
N ALA A 140 -32.04 -10.86 -18.76
CA ALA A 140 -30.79 -10.74 -19.52
C ALA A 140 -30.57 -9.34 -20.12
N ASP A 141 -31.65 -8.69 -20.57
CA ASP A 141 -31.65 -7.34 -21.16
C ASP A 141 -31.64 -6.22 -20.11
N GLY A 142 -31.69 -6.56 -18.82
CA GLY A 142 -31.70 -5.59 -17.73
C GLY A 142 -33.09 -5.03 -17.39
N VAL A 143 -34.16 -5.63 -17.91
CA VAL A 143 -35.55 -5.25 -17.61
C VAL A 143 -35.98 -5.84 -16.27
N VAL A 144 -36.57 -4.99 -15.43
CA VAL A 144 -37.03 -5.34 -14.08
C VAL A 144 -38.19 -6.34 -14.11
N GLN A 145 -38.03 -7.42 -13.36
CA GLN A 145 -38.99 -8.51 -13.21
C GLN A 145 -39.86 -8.33 -11.96
N LEU A 146 -40.80 -9.25 -11.71
CA LEU A 146 -41.72 -9.17 -10.57
C LEU A 146 -40.98 -9.13 -9.22
N LYS A 147 -39.96 -10.00 -9.03
CA LYS A 147 -39.07 -9.96 -7.86
C LYS A 147 -38.39 -8.59 -7.70
N GLY A 148 -37.91 -8.02 -8.80
CA GLY A 148 -37.28 -6.70 -8.80
C GLY A 148 -38.24 -5.59 -8.35
N ARG A 149 -39.49 -5.62 -8.84
CA ARG A 149 -40.51 -4.65 -8.41
C ARG A 149 -40.89 -4.79 -6.94
N ALA A 150 -40.98 -6.03 -6.44
CA ALA A 150 -41.22 -6.29 -5.03
C ALA A 150 -40.07 -5.76 -4.15
N ALA A 151 -38.82 -6.02 -4.56
CA ALA A 151 -37.64 -5.49 -3.87
C ALA A 151 -37.62 -3.95 -3.81
N CYS A 152 -38.06 -3.27 -4.87
CA CYS A 152 -38.17 -1.81 -4.89
C CYS A 152 -39.17 -1.22 -3.87
N LEU A 153 -39.98 -2.05 -3.20
CA LEU A 153 -40.93 -1.62 -2.17
C LEU A 153 -40.42 -1.89 -0.74
N ILE A 154 -39.18 -2.35 -0.59
CA ILE A 154 -38.58 -2.71 0.69
C ILE A 154 -37.50 -1.68 1.02
N ASP A 155 -37.78 -0.80 1.98
CA ASP A 155 -36.87 0.29 2.35
C ASP A 155 -36.12 0.04 3.68
N THR A 156 -36.67 -0.80 4.55
CA THR A 156 -36.24 -0.90 5.96
C THR A 156 -35.41 -2.15 6.29
N GLY A 157 -35.13 -3.00 5.32
CA GLY A 157 -34.36 -4.23 5.48
C GLY A 157 -33.64 -4.63 4.19
N ASP A 158 -32.94 -5.76 4.19
CA ASP A 158 -32.26 -6.28 3.00
C ASP A 158 -33.29 -6.68 1.92
N GLU A 159 -33.36 -5.88 0.86
CA GLU A 159 -34.39 -5.97 -0.18
C GLU A 159 -34.32 -7.29 -0.96
N LEU A 160 -33.14 -7.88 -1.09
CA LEU A 160 -32.96 -9.15 -1.80
C LEU A 160 -33.41 -10.32 -0.92
N LEU A 161 -32.97 -10.35 0.33
CA LEU A 161 -33.30 -11.43 1.26
C LEU A 161 -34.80 -11.49 1.55
N VAL A 162 -35.41 -10.35 1.87
CA VAL A 162 -36.84 -10.30 2.17
C VAL A 162 -37.66 -10.72 0.95
N THR A 163 -37.29 -10.25 -0.25
CA THR A 163 -37.94 -10.67 -1.51
C THR A 163 -37.80 -12.17 -1.73
N GLU A 164 -36.62 -12.75 -1.55
CA GLU A 164 -36.44 -14.20 -1.70
C GLU A 164 -37.32 -14.98 -0.71
N LEU A 165 -37.43 -14.54 0.54
CA LEU A 165 -38.27 -15.19 1.54
C LEU A 165 -39.76 -15.12 1.18
N MET A 166 -40.23 -13.99 0.63
CA MET A 166 -41.59 -13.83 0.11
C MET A 166 -41.87 -14.79 -1.04
N PHE A 167 -40.99 -14.84 -2.05
CA PHE A 167 -41.20 -15.66 -3.24
C PHE A 167 -40.98 -17.16 -3.00
N ASN A 168 -40.22 -17.53 -1.97
CA ASN A 168 -40.09 -18.92 -1.52
C ASN A 168 -41.28 -19.37 -0.64
N GLY A 169 -42.24 -18.47 -0.36
CA GLY A 169 -43.42 -18.79 0.45
C GLY A 169 -43.14 -18.95 1.94
N THR A 170 -42.00 -18.46 2.43
CA THR A 170 -41.58 -18.61 3.84
C THR A 170 -42.63 -18.07 4.81
N PHE A 171 -43.28 -16.97 4.44
CA PHE A 171 -44.27 -16.29 5.27
C PHE A 171 -45.68 -16.90 5.21
N ASN A 172 -45.95 -17.85 4.30
CA ASN A 172 -47.31 -18.35 4.07
C ASN A 172 -47.85 -19.16 5.26
N ASP A 173 -46.96 -19.90 5.95
CA ASP A 173 -47.31 -20.81 7.03
C ASP A 173 -47.04 -20.20 8.42
N LEU A 174 -46.73 -18.90 8.51
CA LEU A 174 -46.39 -18.23 9.76
C LEU A 174 -47.58 -17.47 10.34
N ASP A 175 -47.77 -17.56 11.65
CA ASP A 175 -48.70 -16.68 12.36
C ASP A 175 -48.13 -15.25 12.49
N HIS A 176 -48.97 -14.30 12.92
CA HIS A 176 -48.56 -12.90 13.04
C HIS A 176 -47.43 -12.66 14.07
N HIS A 177 -47.30 -13.51 15.10
CA HIS A 177 -46.21 -13.41 16.07
C HIS A 177 -44.90 -13.89 15.47
N GLN A 178 -44.94 -14.98 14.70
CA GLN A 178 -43.81 -15.55 14.00
C GLN A 178 -43.32 -14.63 12.88
N VAL A 179 -44.23 -14.01 12.12
CA VAL A 179 -43.89 -12.98 11.12
C VAL A 179 -43.18 -11.80 11.78
N ALA A 180 -43.72 -11.27 12.89
CA ALA A 180 -43.09 -10.17 13.62
C ALA A 180 -41.70 -10.55 14.15
N ALA A 181 -41.56 -11.76 14.70
CA ALA A 181 -40.28 -12.28 15.19
C ALA A 181 -39.25 -12.42 14.05
N LEU A 182 -39.63 -12.98 12.91
CA LEU A 182 -38.73 -13.11 11.77
C LEU A 182 -38.36 -11.75 11.17
N ALA A 183 -39.31 -10.83 11.07
CA ALA A 183 -39.08 -9.47 10.58
C ALA A 183 -38.11 -8.67 11.45
N SER A 184 -38.06 -8.95 12.76
CA SER A 184 -37.08 -8.31 13.66
C SER A 184 -35.63 -8.56 13.24
N CYS A 185 -35.35 -9.63 12.50
CA CYS A 185 -34.01 -9.95 11.99
C CYS A 185 -33.55 -9.05 10.82
N PHE A 186 -34.46 -8.30 10.18
CA PHE A 186 -34.10 -7.42 9.05
C PHE A 186 -33.72 -6.01 9.49
N ILE A 187 -34.01 -5.66 10.75
CA ILE A 187 -33.77 -4.31 11.28
C ILE A 187 -32.36 -4.29 11.88
N PRO A 188 -31.49 -3.34 11.46
CA PRO A 188 -30.20 -3.15 12.09
C PRO A 188 -30.38 -2.79 13.56
N VAL A 189 -29.79 -3.60 14.44
CA VAL A 189 -29.76 -3.38 15.90
C VAL A 189 -28.33 -3.50 16.41
N ASP A 190 -28.05 -2.87 17.55
CA ASP A 190 -26.76 -2.98 18.21
C ASP A 190 -26.49 -4.43 18.65
N LYS A 191 -25.21 -4.80 18.68
CA LYS A 191 -24.79 -6.12 19.15
C LYS A 191 -25.15 -6.27 20.63
N SER A 192 -26.03 -7.21 20.94
CA SER A 192 -26.37 -7.60 22.30
C SER A 192 -25.53 -8.81 22.75
N SER A 193 -25.16 -8.84 24.02
CA SER A 193 -24.56 -10.01 24.69
C SER A 193 -25.60 -10.91 25.37
N GLU A 194 -26.89 -10.59 25.24
CA GLU A 194 -27.97 -11.38 25.81
C GLU A 194 -28.06 -12.75 25.16
N GLN A 195 -28.18 -13.79 26.00
CA GLN A 195 -28.41 -15.16 25.55
C GLN A 195 -29.90 -15.37 25.30
N ILE A 196 -30.27 -15.56 24.03
CA ILE A 196 -31.66 -15.78 23.62
C ILE A 196 -31.92 -17.28 23.45
N ASN A 197 -32.88 -17.81 24.21
CA ASN A 197 -33.39 -19.17 24.00
C ASN A 197 -34.48 -19.16 22.93
N LEU A 198 -34.14 -19.65 21.73
CA LEU A 198 -35.05 -19.70 20.59
C LEU A 198 -36.17 -20.71 20.84
N ARG A 199 -37.43 -20.28 20.68
CA ARG A 199 -38.58 -21.18 20.73
C ARG A 199 -38.56 -22.12 19.52
N MET A 200 -38.97 -23.38 19.71
CA MET A 200 -38.94 -24.40 18.65
C MET A 200 -39.72 -23.99 17.39
N GLU A 201 -40.82 -23.26 17.56
CA GLU A 201 -41.66 -22.74 16.48
C GLU A 201 -40.93 -21.74 15.57
N LEU A 202 -39.93 -21.03 16.08
CA LEU A 202 -39.13 -20.05 15.33
C LEU A 202 -37.87 -20.67 14.69
N ALA A 203 -37.55 -21.93 15.02
CA ALA A 203 -36.35 -22.58 14.50
C ALA A 203 -36.41 -22.78 12.98
N LYS A 204 -37.54 -23.28 12.46
CA LYS A 204 -37.71 -23.50 11.01
C LYS A 204 -37.69 -22.17 10.21
N PRO A 205 -38.45 -21.12 10.57
CA PRO A 205 -38.39 -19.84 9.87
C PRO A 205 -36.99 -19.21 9.88
N LEU A 206 -36.30 -19.27 11.02
CA LEU A 206 -34.93 -18.76 11.13
C LEU A 206 -33.95 -19.54 10.24
N GLN A 207 -34.09 -20.87 10.19
CA GLN A 207 -33.27 -21.69 9.30
C GLN A 207 -33.51 -21.33 7.82
N GLN A 208 -34.76 -21.15 7.39
CA GLN A 208 -35.10 -20.76 6.02
C GLN A 208 -34.52 -19.38 5.65
N LEU A 209 -34.53 -18.44 6.59
CA LEU A 209 -33.86 -17.14 6.45
C LEU A 209 -32.35 -17.30 6.25
N GLN A 210 -31.69 -18.06 7.12
CA GLN A 210 -30.25 -18.29 7.05
C GLN A 210 -29.83 -19.01 5.76
N GLU A 211 -30.61 -19.99 5.31
CA GLU A 211 -30.37 -20.70 4.05
C GLU A 211 -30.52 -19.76 2.84
N SER A 212 -31.55 -18.92 2.83
CA SER A 212 -31.77 -17.94 1.76
C SER A 212 -30.64 -16.90 1.72
N ALA A 213 -30.24 -16.38 2.89
CA ALA A 213 -29.10 -15.47 3.01
C ALA A 213 -27.79 -16.12 2.52
N ARG A 214 -27.56 -17.40 2.84
CA ARG A 214 -26.38 -18.15 2.38
C ARG A 214 -26.38 -18.33 0.86
N LYS A 215 -27.51 -18.66 0.25
CA LYS A 215 -27.65 -18.76 -1.21
C LYS A 215 -27.36 -17.42 -1.89
N ILE A 216 -27.89 -16.32 -1.37
CA ILE A 216 -27.61 -14.97 -1.89
C ILE A 216 -26.11 -14.68 -1.77
N ALA A 217 -25.49 -14.94 -0.62
CA ALA A 217 -24.07 -14.73 -0.40
C ALA A 217 -23.18 -15.56 -1.35
N GLU A 218 -23.56 -16.79 -1.67
CA GLU A 218 -22.89 -17.62 -2.67
C GLU A 218 -22.96 -17.00 -4.07
N VAL A 219 -24.13 -16.49 -4.47
CA VAL A 219 -24.31 -15.77 -5.74
C VAL A 219 -23.44 -14.51 -5.79
N TYR A 220 -23.33 -13.76 -4.68
CA TYR A 220 -22.44 -12.61 -4.56
C TYR A 220 -20.97 -13.02 -4.75
N LYS A 221 -20.49 -14.03 -4.02
CA LYS A 221 -19.10 -14.53 -4.13
C LYS A 221 -18.75 -14.99 -5.53
N MET A 222 -19.64 -15.77 -6.16
CA MET A 222 -19.46 -16.22 -7.54
C MET A 222 -19.44 -15.08 -8.55
N SER A 223 -20.12 -13.96 -8.25
CA SER A 223 -20.18 -12.80 -9.15
C SER A 223 -18.96 -11.87 -8.99
N ALA A 224 -18.31 -11.89 -7.81
CA ALA A 224 -17.10 -11.13 -7.51
C ALA A 224 -15.79 -11.81 -8.00
N ASN A 225 -15.73 -13.14 -8.00
CA ASN A 225 -14.52 -13.93 -8.32
C ASN A 225 -14.23 -14.16 -9.82
N TRP A 226 -14.82 -13.37 -10.73
CA TRP A 226 -14.43 -13.37 -12.14
C TRP A 226 -13.47 -12.20 -12.41
N LYS A 227 -12.25 -12.31 -11.88
CA LYS A 227 -11.07 -11.54 -12.30
C LYS A 227 -9.90 -12.49 -12.41
#